data_AF-A0A968J491-F1
#
_entry.id   AF-A0A968J491-F1
#
_cell.length_a   1.000
_cell.length_b   1.000
_cell.length_c   1.000
_cell.angle_alpha   90.00
_cell.angle_beta   90.00
_cell.angle_gamma   90.00
#
_symmetry.space_group_name_H-M   'P 1'
#
loop_
_entity.id
_entity.type
_entity.pdbx_description
1 polymer ?
#
loop_
_entity_poly.entity_id
_entity_poly.type
_entity_poly.pdbx_seq_one_letter_code
_entity_poly.pdbx_strand_id
1 'polypeptide(L)'
;MNISPVTPRYRFYHPFFLSFFSQDLYQDVARTWRGVSFTYLLVLQTVCLLILTFFLQMQFSAFVEEQAPAFVNQIPLISVENGRLTTPEDRPYILEDPSDGTPIMVIDTSGEYTSLEDSEALLLLTADTLYVEQNDYETRSFDLQELQLPDFQLEQEQILNFIYFVGDWLLIMAFPFSLFFFYIGRIIQALFSV
;
A
#
# COMPACT_ATOMS: atom_id res chain seq x y z
N MET A 1 7.53 -58.54 7.55
CA MET A 1 8.45 -57.50 7.05
C MET A 1 8.36 -56.33 8.03
N ASN A 2 9.40 -56.12 8.86
CA ASN A 2 9.36 -55.14 9.94
C ASN A 2 9.70 -53.76 9.34
N ILE A 3 8.70 -52.89 9.20
CA ILE A 3 8.92 -51.54 8.65
C ILE A 3 9.34 -50.65 9.82
N SER A 4 10.64 -50.55 10.05
CA SER A 4 11.18 -49.60 11.01
C SER A 4 10.72 -48.19 10.63
N PRO A 5 10.25 -47.35 11.58
CA PRO A 5 9.85 -45.98 11.26
C PRO A 5 11.05 -45.21 10.72
N VAL A 6 10.92 -44.63 9.52
CA VAL A 6 11.94 -43.76 8.94
C VAL A 6 11.96 -42.48 9.79
N THR A 7 13.06 -42.25 10.49
CA THR A 7 13.26 -41.04 11.30
C THR A 7 13.92 -39.94 10.47
N PRO A 8 13.56 -38.66 10.68
CA PRO A 8 14.17 -37.56 9.95
C PRO A 8 15.69 -37.51 10.20
N ARG A 9 16.48 -37.44 9.12
CA ARG A 9 17.93 -37.24 9.23
C ARG A 9 18.27 -35.82 9.66
N TYR A 10 17.50 -34.84 9.19
CA TYR A 10 17.67 -33.42 9.51
C TYR A 10 16.57 -32.93 10.46
N ARG A 11 16.90 -31.90 11.27
CA ARG A 11 15.94 -31.23 12.16
C ARG A 11 15.37 -29.95 11.52
N PHE A 12 14.27 -29.41 12.07
CA PHE A 12 13.54 -28.26 11.53
C PHE A 12 14.38 -26.99 11.27
N TYR A 13 15.53 -26.81 11.95
CA TYR A 13 16.42 -25.67 11.77
C TYR A 13 17.52 -25.87 10.70
N HIS A 14 17.79 -27.12 10.29
CA HIS A 14 18.79 -27.40 9.25
C HIS A 14 18.45 -26.76 7.89
N PRO A 15 17.18 -26.70 7.46
CA PRO A 15 16.79 -26.02 6.22
C PRO A 15 17.11 -24.53 6.15
N PHE A 16 17.33 -23.81 7.27
CA PHE A 16 17.63 -22.37 7.19
C PHE A 16 18.90 -22.06 6.38
N PHE A 17 19.86 -23.00 6.35
CA PHE A 17 21.09 -22.85 5.58
C PHE A 17 21.21 -23.90 4.47
N LEU A 18 20.85 -25.15 4.76
CA LEU A 18 21.03 -26.26 3.81
C LEU A 18 20.02 -26.25 2.66
N SER A 19 18.92 -25.51 2.76
CA SER A 19 17.94 -25.38 1.66
C SER A 19 18.55 -24.77 0.40
N PHE A 20 19.60 -23.97 0.51
CA PHE A 20 20.18 -23.31 -0.67
C PHE A 20 21.02 -24.26 -1.55
N PHE A 21 21.43 -25.43 -1.06
CA PHE A 21 22.39 -26.28 -1.80
C PHE A 21 22.37 -27.79 -1.49
N SER A 22 21.66 -28.27 -0.46
CA SER A 22 21.74 -29.68 -0.05
C SER A 22 20.68 -30.56 -0.72
N GLN A 23 21.09 -31.37 -1.70
CA GLN A 23 20.24 -32.38 -2.33
C GLN A 23 19.75 -33.44 -1.32
N ASP A 24 20.61 -33.85 -0.37
CA ASP A 24 20.29 -34.81 0.69
C ASP A 24 19.13 -34.33 1.57
N LEU A 25 19.10 -33.03 1.89
CA LEU A 25 18.03 -32.42 2.66
C LEU A 25 16.69 -32.54 1.92
N TYR A 26 16.65 -32.21 0.62
CA TYR A 26 15.42 -32.31 -0.17
C TYR A 26 14.87 -33.73 -0.22
N GLN A 27 15.75 -34.74 -0.33
CA GLN A 27 15.35 -36.15 -0.31
C GLN A 27 14.80 -36.60 1.05
N ASP A 28 15.40 -36.16 2.16
CA ASP A 28 14.90 -36.44 3.52
C ASP A 28 13.58 -35.74 3.79
N VAL A 29 13.43 -34.48 3.37
CA VAL A 29 12.19 -33.71 3.51
C VAL A 29 11.06 -34.39 2.72
N ALA A 30 11.29 -34.77 1.47
CA ALA A 30 10.27 -35.41 0.63
C ALA A 30 9.80 -36.77 1.16
N ARG A 31 10.68 -37.55 1.82
CA ARG A 31 10.38 -38.91 2.28
C ARG A 31 9.86 -38.97 3.70
N THR A 32 10.30 -38.03 4.55
CA THR A 32 10.18 -38.19 6.01
C THR A 32 9.38 -37.07 6.67
N TRP A 33 9.24 -35.89 6.05
CA TRP A 33 8.62 -34.72 6.69
C TRP A 33 7.14 -34.58 6.33
N ARG A 34 6.24 -35.03 7.22
CA ARG A 34 4.78 -34.85 7.09
C ARG A 34 4.34 -33.50 7.66
N GLY A 35 4.44 -32.43 6.87
CA GLY A 35 3.89 -31.10 7.18
C GLY A 35 4.86 -30.10 7.85
N VAL A 36 6.03 -30.55 8.29
CA VAL A 36 7.08 -29.68 8.86
C VAL A 36 7.59 -28.65 7.84
N SER A 37 7.52 -28.96 6.54
CA SER A 37 7.85 -28.03 5.46
C SER A 37 6.97 -26.78 5.45
N PHE A 38 5.68 -26.91 5.78
CA PHE A 38 4.78 -25.75 5.87
C PHE A 38 5.12 -24.85 7.06
N THR A 39 5.48 -25.44 8.21
CA THR A 39 5.97 -24.69 9.36
C THR A 39 7.28 -23.96 9.05
N TYR A 40 8.21 -24.60 8.33
CA TYR A 40 9.43 -23.96 7.88
C TYR A 40 9.13 -22.75 6.97
N LEU A 41 8.24 -22.92 5.98
CA LEU A 41 7.81 -21.83 5.10
C LEU A 41 7.16 -20.69 5.88
N LEU A 42 6.31 -21.00 6.87
CA LEU A 42 5.69 -19.99 7.73
C LEU A 42 6.72 -19.18 8.52
N VAL A 43 7.72 -19.84 9.11
CA VAL A 43 8.78 -19.16 9.87
C VAL A 43 9.64 -18.31 8.95
N LEU A 44 10.07 -18.86 7.81
CA LEU A 44 10.86 -18.11 6.82
C LEU A 44 10.10 -16.87 6.34
N GLN A 45 8.83 -17.03 5.98
CA GLN A 45 7.99 -15.93 5.53
C GLN A 45 7.76 -14.89 6.63
N THR A 46 7.53 -15.33 7.87
CA THR A 46 7.42 -14.45 9.04
C THR A 46 8.66 -13.56 9.19
N VAL A 47 9.86 -14.15 9.11
CA VAL A 47 11.11 -13.39 9.23
C VAL A 47 11.27 -12.39 8.09
N CYS A 48 11.03 -12.82 6.84
CA CYS A 48 11.11 -11.91 5.68
C CYS A 48 10.11 -10.76 5.79
N LEU A 49 8.86 -11.05 6.16
CA LEU A 49 7.83 -10.02 6.30
C LEU A 49 8.14 -9.07 7.45
N LEU A 50 8.65 -9.57 8.58
CA LEU A 50 9.02 -8.71 9.71
C LEU A 50 10.06 -7.67 9.29
N ILE A 51 11.11 -8.10 8.57
CA ILE A 51 12.13 -7.20 8.04
C ILE A 51 11.51 -6.18 7.08
N LEU A 52 10.69 -6.63 6.12
CA LEU A 52 10.03 -5.75 5.15
C LEU A 52 9.11 -4.72 5.82
N THR A 53 8.24 -5.15 6.74
CA THR A 53 7.31 -4.27 7.45
C THR A 53 8.04 -3.27 8.34
N PHE A 54 9.18 -3.66 8.93
CA PHE A 54 10.01 -2.75 9.70
C PHE A 54 10.60 -1.63 8.82
N PHE A 55 11.14 -1.96 7.64
CA PHE A 55 11.62 -0.96 6.70
C PHE A 55 10.50 -0.04 6.18
N LEU A 56 9.32 -0.59 5.89
CA LEU A 56 8.16 0.19 5.50
C LEU A 56 7.73 1.15 6.62
N GLN A 57 7.68 0.68 7.87
CA GLN A 57 7.35 1.53 9.02
C GLN A 57 8.34 2.68 9.16
N MET A 58 9.65 2.42 9.07
CA MET A 58 10.66 3.48 9.16
C MET A 58 10.49 4.54 8.08
N GLN A 59 10.30 4.13 6.82
CA GLN A 59 10.09 5.06 5.71
C GLN A 59 8.79 5.86 5.86
N PHE A 60 7.71 5.19 6.28
CA PHE A 60 6.44 5.86 6.52
C PHE A 60 6.55 6.87 7.66
N SER A 61 7.17 6.50 8.78
CA SER A 61 7.40 7.42 9.90
C SER A 61 8.21 8.64 9.50
N ALA A 62 9.29 8.45 8.72
CA ALA A 62 10.06 9.57 8.18
C ALA A 62 9.22 10.47 7.26
N PHE A 63 8.40 9.89 6.39
CA PHE A 63 7.47 10.65 5.55
C PHE A 63 6.47 11.46 6.38
N VAL A 64 5.87 10.86 7.41
CA VAL A 64 4.89 11.54 8.28
C VAL A 64 5.49 12.71 9.05
N GLU A 65 6.74 12.58 9.48
CA GLU A 65 7.43 13.63 10.25
C GLU A 65 7.96 14.76 9.35
N GLU A 66 8.55 14.42 8.20
CA GLU A 66 9.30 15.38 7.39
C GLU A 66 8.51 15.95 6.21
N GLN A 67 7.67 15.14 5.55
CA GLN A 67 7.07 15.49 4.26
C GLN A 67 5.57 15.74 4.33
N ALA A 68 4.83 14.92 5.08
CA ALA A 68 3.37 15.01 5.16
C ALA A 68 2.87 16.41 5.55
N PRO A 69 3.45 17.13 6.54
CA PRO A 69 3.00 18.48 6.87
C PRO A 69 3.15 19.46 5.69
N ALA A 70 4.23 19.36 4.92
CA ALA A 70 4.47 20.25 3.78
C ALA A 70 3.46 20.03 2.65
N PHE A 71 3.00 18.79 2.44
CA PHE A 71 1.89 18.51 1.53
C PHE A 71 0.54 18.99 2.09
N VAL A 72 0.21 18.62 3.33
CA VAL A 72 -1.11 18.89 3.89
C VAL A 72 -1.38 20.39 4.06
N ASN A 73 -0.35 21.18 4.38
CA ASN A 73 -0.49 22.64 4.53
C ASN A 73 -0.90 23.36 3.23
N GLN A 74 -0.68 22.74 2.06
CA GLN A 74 -1.08 23.28 0.76
C GLN A 74 -2.56 22.99 0.43
N ILE A 75 -3.16 22.02 1.13
CA ILE A 75 -4.54 21.59 0.87
C ILE A 75 -5.50 22.61 1.51
N PRO A 76 -6.39 23.26 0.75
CA PRO A 76 -7.40 24.15 1.32
C PRO A 76 -8.42 23.37 2.15
N LEU A 77 -9.26 24.07 2.91
CA LEU A 77 -10.50 23.46 3.41
C LEU A 77 -11.32 22.97 2.21
N ILE A 78 -11.70 21.70 2.21
CA ILE A 78 -12.56 21.13 1.17
C ILE A 78 -13.92 20.85 1.79
N SER A 79 -14.97 21.42 1.21
CA SER A 79 -16.35 21.17 1.63
C SER A 79 -17.11 20.52 0.49
N VAL A 80 -17.76 19.39 0.76
CA VAL A 80 -18.69 18.74 -0.17
C VAL A 80 -20.10 18.92 0.37
N GLU A 81 -20.96 19.57 -0.41
CA GLU A 81 -22.37 19.76 -0.10
C GLU A 81 -23.21 19.41 -1.34
N ASN A 82 -24.17 18.50 -1.19
CA ASN A 82 -25.04 18.02 -2.27
C ASN A 82 -24.24 17.50 -3.50
N GLY A 83 -23.12 16.82 -3.26
CA GLY A 83 -22.27 16.27 -4.31
C GLY A 83 -21.45 17.32 -5.10
N ARG A 84 -21.38 18.56 -4.61
CA ARG A 84 -20.56 19.63 -5.18
C ARG A 84 -19.45 20.03 -4.20
N LEU A 85 -18.23 20.07 -4.70
CA LEU A 85 -17.04 20.48 -3.96
C LEU A 85 -16.88 22.01 -4.01
N THR A 86 -16.52 22.60 -2.88
CA THR A 86 -16.24 24.04 -2.73
C THR A 86 -14.96 24.27 -1.94
N THR A 87 -14.27 25.37 -2.25
CA THR A 87 -13.11 25.88 -1.52
C THR A 87 -13.39 27.28 -0.95
N PRO A 88 -12.67 27.75 0.08
CA PRO A 88 -12.97 29.03 0.74
C PRO A 88 -12.77 30.25 -0.16
N GLU A 89 -11.80 30.17 -1.07
CA GLU A 89 -11.48 31.25 -2.00
C GLU A 89 -11.84 30.82 -3.42
N ASP A 90 -12.29 31.80 -4.22
CA ASP A 90 -12.64 31.64 -5.62
C ASP A 90 -11.36 31.74 -6.49
N ARG A 91 -10.46 30.76 -6.31
CA ARG A 91 -9.22 30.62 -7.09
C ARG A 91 -8.74 29.17 -7.13
N PRO A 92 -7.87 28.80 -8.09
CA PRO A 92 -7.17 27.53 -8.09
C PRO A 92 -6.15 27.42 -6.95
N TYR A 93 -6.03 26.23 -6.37
CA TYR A 93 -4.98 25.82 -5.46
C TYR A 93 -4.09 24.80 -6.15
N ILE A 94 -2.83 25.13 -6.35
CA ILE A 94 -1.84 24.24 -6.96
C ILE A 94 -1.01 23.63 -5.83
N LEU A 95 -1.05 22.30 -5.75
CA LEU A 95 -0.27 21.51 -4.81
C LEU A 95 0.98 21.04 -5.54
N GLU A 96 2.13 21.42 -5.02
CA GLU A 96 3.44 21.13 -5.58
C GLU A 96 4.20 20.14 -4.69
N ASP A 97 5.10 19.36 -5.30
CA ASP A 97 6.05 18.56 -4.55
C ASP A 97 6.95 19.52 -3.74
N PRO A 98 6.99 19.41 -2.40
CA PRO A 98 7.85 20.26 -1.57
C PRO A 98 9.35 20.13 -1.89
N SER A 99 9.76 19.05 -2.55
CA SER A 99 11.15 18.73 -2.85
C SER A 99 11.67 19.46 -4.09
N ASP A 100 10.86 19.55 -5.15
CA ASP A 100 11.29 20.08 -6.46
C ASP A 100 10.33 21.09 -7.09
N GLY A 101 9.17 21.33 -6.48
CA GLY A 101 8.17 22.30 -6.95
C GLY A 101 7.32 21.81 -8.11
N THR A 102 7.42 20.53 -8.49
CA THR A 102 6.61 19.98 -9.59
C THR A 102 5.13 19.98 -9.20
N PRO A 103 4.21 20.53 -10.03
CA PRO A 103 2.78 20.46 -9.76
C PRO A 103 2.30 19.00 -9.73
N ILE A 104 1.65 18.60 -8.64
CA ILE A 104 1.08 17.25 -8.48
C ILE A 104 -0.43 17.28 -8.68
N MET A 105 -1.09 18.28 -8.10
CA MET A 105 -2.55 18.39 -8.11
C MET A 105 -2.99 19.84 -8.20
N VAL A 106 -4.01 20.11 -9.00
CA VAL A 106 -4.75 21.37 -8.98
C VAL A 106 -6.13 21.11 -8.38
N ILE A 107 -6.55 21.95 -7.43
CA ILE A 107 -7.92 21.99 -6.91
C ILE A 107 -8.51 23.32 -7.35
N ASP A 108 -9.50 23.28 -8.24
CA ASP A 108 -10.11 24.48 -8.78
C ASP A 108 -11.64 24.39 -8.83
N THR A 109 -12.29 25.11 -7.93
CA THR A 109 -13.74 25.25 -7.92
C THR A 109 -14.24 26.53 -8.59
N SER A 110 -13.33 27.42 -9.01
CA SER A 110 -13.62 28.68 -9.71
C SER A 110 -13.90 28.48 -11.20
N GLY A 111 -13.33 27.42 -11.80
CA GLY A 111 -13.50 27.06 -13.21
C GLY A 111 -12.47 27.69 -14.15
N GLU A 112 -11.32 28.12 -13.63
CA GLU A 112 -10.16 28.56 -14.42
C GLU A 112 -9.52 27.37 -15.16
N TYR A 113 -9.40 26.23 -14.50
CA TYR A 113 -8.97 24.93 -15.04
C TYR A 113 -10.19 24.05 -15.32
N THR A 114 -10.38 23.68 -16.58
CA THR A 114 -11.44 22.75 -17.00
C THR A 114 -10.90 21.44 -17.55
N SER A 115 -9.58 21.37 -17.77
CA SER A 115 -8.89 20.18 -18.28
C SER A 115 -7.48 20.10 -17.71
N LEU A 116 -6.91 18.89 -17.71
CA LEU A 116 -5.50 18.68 -17.40
C LEU A 116 -4.57 19.11 -18.54
N GLU A 117 -5.06 19.29 -19.77
CA GLU A 117 -4.24 19.76 -20.90
C GLU A 117 -3.71 21.18 -20.68
N ASP A 118 -4.38 21.95 -19.81
CA ASP A 118 -4.03 23.32 -19.44
C ASP A 118 -3.08 23.38 -18.22
N SER A 119 -2.62 22.23 -17.69
CA SER A 119 -1.80 22.12 -16.48
C SER A 119 -0.67 21.11 -16.65
N GLU A 120 0.43 21.30 -15.91
CA GLU A 120 1.49 20.28 -15.76
C GLU A 120 1.20 19.29 -14.61
N ALA A 121 0.06 19.42 -13.94
CA ALA A 121 -0.32 18.56 -12.83
C ALA A 121 -0.84 17.19 -13.28
N LEU A 122 -0.65 16.18 -12.43
CA LEU A 122 -1.15 14.82 -12.67
C LEU A 122 -2.66 14.68 -12.37
N LEU A 123 -3.19 15.59 -11.53
CA LEU A 123 -4.54 15.52 -10.99
C LEU A 123 -5.19 16.91 -11.05
N LEU A 124 -6.45 16.98 -11.49
CA LEU A 124 -7.28 18.18 -11.39
C LEU A 124 -8.59 17.83 -10.72
N LEU A 125 -8.87 18.47 -9.59
CA LEU A 125 -10.11 18.34 -8.86
C LEU A 125 -10.94 19.61 -9.03
N THR A 126 -12.04 19.48 -9.77
CA THR A 126 -13.00 20.56 -9.98
C THR A 126 -14.19 20.46 -9.01
N ALA A 127 -15.15 21.37 -9.13
CA ALA A 127 -16.35 21.36 -8.28
C ALA A 127 -17.20 20.07 -8.41
N ASP A 128 -17.12 19.36 -9.53
CA ASP A 128 -17.94 18.17 -9.80
C ASP A 128 -17.16 17.00 -10.42
N THR A 129 -15.90 17.18 -10.83
CA THR A 129 -15.15 16.16 -11.56
C THR A 129 -13.72 16.05 -11.06
N LEU A 130 -13.24 14.83 -10.85
CA LEU A 130 -11.83 14.51 -10.67
C LEU A 130 -11.24 14.02 -12.00
N TYR A 131 -10.25 14.73 -12.52
CA TYR A 131 -9.45 14.33 -13.66
C TYR A 131 -8.13 13.73 -13.17
N VAL A 132 -7.77 12.58 -13.74
CA VAL A 132 -6.54 11.84 -13.45
C VAL A 132 -5.80 11.59 -14.75
N GLU A 133 -4.57 12.08 -14.82
CA GLU A 133 -3.66 11.74 -15.91
C GLU A 133 -3.28 10.26 -15.78
N GLN A 134 -3.55 9.48 -16.83
CA GLN A 134 -3.19 8.07 -16.86
C GLN A 134 -1.87 7.84 -17.60
N ASN A 135 -1.66 8.56 -18.70
CA ASN A 135 -0.46 8.62 -19.52
C ASN A 135 -0.48 9.97 -20.28
N ASP A 136 0.60 10.32 -20.98
CA ASP A 136 0.77 11.54 -21.80
C ASP A 136 -0.36 11.83 -22.83
N TYR A 137 -1.29 10.90 -23.04
CA TYR A 137 -2.37 10.99 -24.02
C TYR A 137 -3.77 10.59 -23.50
N GLU A 138 -3.89 10.12 -22.25
CA GLU A 138 -5.16 9.62 -21.71
C GLU A 138 -5.44 10.22 -20.35
N THR A 139 -6.52 11.01 -20.27
CA THR A 139 -7.06 11.55 -19.03
C THR A 139 -8.36 10.83 -18.69
N ARG A 140 -8.49 10.36 -17.46
CA ARG A 140 -9.73 9.80 -16.93
C ARG A 140 -10.45 10.81 -16.08
N SER A 141 -11.74 11.00 -16.34
CA SER A 141 -12.61 11.81 -15.49
C SER A 141 -13.51 10.91 -14.64
N PHE A 142 -13.74 11.34 -13.42
CA PHE A 142 -14.67 10.73 -12.48
C PHE A 142 -15.62 11.82 -11.97
N ASP A 143 -16.90 11.68 -12.27
CA ASP A 143 -17.94 12.60 -11.78
C ASP A 143 -18.21 12.33 -10.30
N LEU A 144 -18.10 13.38 -9.47
CA LEU A 144 -18.27 13.33 -8.03
C LEU A 144 -19.73 13.06 -7.63
N GLN A 145 -20.71 13.41 -8.48
CA GLN A 145 -22.12 13.11 -8.24
C GLN A 145 -22.42 11.62 -8.38
N GLU A 146 -21.77 10.94 -9.32
CA GLU A 146 -21.90 9.48 -9.48
C GLU A 146 -21.41 8.73 -8.25
N LEU A 147 -20.41 9.28 -7.54
CA LEU A 147 -19.85 8.73 -6.31
C LEU A 147 -20.78 8.85 -5.10
N GLN A 148 -21.85 9.66 -5.17
CA GLN A 148 -22.82 9.87 -4.09
C GLN A 148 -22.14 10.16 -2.75
N LEU A 149 -21.13 11.04 -2.78
CA LEU A 149 -20.38 11.41 -1.59
C LEU A 149 -21.34 12.06 -0.56
N PRO A 150 -21.29 11.65 0.71
CA PRO A 150 -22.05 12.34 1.76
C PRO A 150 -21.52 13.76 1.93
N ASP A 151 -22.30 14.63 2.57
CA ASP A 151 -21.81 15.96 2.93
C ASP A 151 -20.70 15.82 3.98
N PHE A 152 -19.54 16.43 3.73
CA PHE A 152 -18.42 16.43 4.65
C PHE A 152 -17.55 17.69 4.48
N GLN A 153 -16.78 17.98 5.52
CA GLN A 153 -15.70 18.95 5.49
C GLN A 153 -14.41 18.23 5.78
N LEU A 154 -13.38 18.51 4.98
CA LEU A 154 -12.04 17.98 5.10
C LEU A 154 -11.08 19.13 5.39
N GLU A 155 -10.64 19.17 6.64
CA GLU A 155 -9.64 20.08 7.17
C GLU A 155 -8.26 19.42 7.17
N GLN A 156 -7.22 20.26 7.13
CA GLN A 156 -5.82 19.85 7.23
C GLN A 156 -5.56 19.00 8.48
N GLU A 157 -6.17 19.36 9.62
CA GLU A 157 -6.04 18.60 10.87
C GLU A 157 -6.60 17.18 10.74
N GLN A 158 -7.75 17.01 10.06
CA GLN A 158 -8.36 15.70 9.85
C GLN A 158 -7.49 14.81 8.96
N ILE A 159 -6.88 15.40 7.92
CA ILE A 159 -5.93 14.68 7.04
C ILE A 159 -4.70 14.23 7.84
N LEU A 160 -4.10 15.12 8.63
CA LEU A 160 -2.95 14.78 9.48
C LEU A 160 -3.29 13.69 10.49
N ASN A 161 -4.41 13.84 11.20
CA ASN A 161 -4.87 12.84 12.17
C ASN A 161 -5.10 11.48 11.51
N PHE A 162 -5.65 11.45 10.29
CA PHE A 162 -5.79 10.22 9.52
C PHE A 162 -4.44 9.62 9.15
N ILE A 163 -3.48 10.42 8.69
CA ILE A 163 -2.11 9.96 8.36
C ILE A 163 -1.43 9.35 9.59
N TYR A 164 -1.50 10.01 10.76
CA TYR A 164 -0.97 9.49 12.02
C TYR A 164 -1.66 8.17 12.42
N PHE A 165 -3.00 8.14 12.34
CA PHE A 165 -3.76 6.92 12.61
C PHE A 165 -3.34 5.76 11.71
N VAL A 166 -3.18 6.00 10.40
CA VAL A 166 -2.68 4.99 9.47
C VAL A 166 -1.28 4.54 9.88
N GLY A 167 -0.39 5.47 10.21
CA GLY A 167 0.99 5.16 10.62
C GLY A 167 1.10 4.28 11.87
N ASP A 168 0.25 4.52 12.86
CA ASP A 168 0.22 3.74 14.10
C ASP A 168 -0.33 2.32 13.89
N TRP A 169 -1.30 2.18 12.98
CA TRP A 169 -1.95 0.89 12.70
C TRP A 169 -1.30 0.11 11.56
N LEU A 170 -0.39 0.73 10.79
CA LEU A 170 0.20 0.17 9.58
C LEU A 170 0.84 -1.19 9.86
N LEU A 171 1.75 -1.29 10.84
CA LEU A 171 2.42 -2.56 11.15
C LEU A 171 1.44 -3.60 11.70
N ILE A 172 0.55 -3.19 12.61
CA ILE A 172 -0.42 -4.07 13.27
C ILE A 172 -1.36 -4.73 12.25
N MET A 173 -1.75 -4.01 11.21
CA MET A 173 -2.62 -4.52 10.16
C MET A 173 -1.81 -5.18 9.03
N ALA A 174 -0.85 -4.48 8.45
CA ALA A 174 -0.14 -4.96 7.27
C ALA A 174 0.57 -6.28 7.52
N PHE A 175 1.16 -6.49 8.70
CA PHE A 175 1.90 -7.72 9.01
C PHE A 175 1.01 -8.98 9.00
N PRO A 176 -0.03 -9.13 9.85
CA PRO A 176 -0.85 -10.34 9.87
C PRO A 176 -1.62 -10.55 8.56
N PHE A 177 -2.11 -9.49 7.93
CA PHE A 177 -2.80 -9.60 6.63
C PHE A 177 -1.84 -10.10 5.54
N SER A 178 -0.66 -9.49 5.42
CA SER A 178 0.35 -9.93 4.46
C SER A 178 0.78 -11.37 4.75
N LEU A 179 1.06 -11.69 6.01
CA LEU A 179 1.46 -13.04 6.42
C LEU A 179 0.40 -14.07 5.99
N PHE A 180 -0.87 -13.80 6.26
CA PHE A 180 -1.96 -14.69 5.88
C PHE A 180 -2.06 -14.85 4.36
N PHE A 181 -2.19 -13.75 3.61
CA PHE A 181 -2.41 -13.81 2.16
C PHE A 181 -1.21 -14.40 1.42
N PHE A 182 0.02 -14.01 1.76
CA PHE A 182 1.21 -14.61 1.15
C PHE A 182 1.32 -16.09 1.52
N TYR A 183 1.03 -16.48 2.77
CA TYR A 183 1.14 -17.87 3.19
C TYR A 183 0.14 -18.77 2.46
N ILE A 184 -1.12 -18.35 2.38
CA ILE A 184 -2.17 -19.08 1.66
C ILE A 184 -1.84 -19.13 0.16
N GLY A 185 -1.42 -18.01 -0.43
CA GLY A 185 -1.00 -17.96 -1.83
C GLY A 185 0.15 -18.94 -2.13
N ARG A 186 1.13 -19.05 -1.24
CA ARG A 186 2.24 -20.01 -1.37
C ARG A 186 1.80 -21.46 -1.25
N ILE A 187 0.86 -21.77 -0.36
CA ILE A 187 0.28 -23.12 -0.25
C ILE A 187 -0.46 -23.48 -1.53
N ILE A 188 -1.32 -22.59 -2.03
CA ILE A 188 -2.06 -22.79 -3.28
C ILE A 188 -1.08 -23.01 -4.43
N GLN A 189 -0.09 -22.13 -4.59
CA GLN A 189 0.93 -22.27 -5.62
C GLN A 189 1.63 -23.63 -5.55
N ALA A 190 2.04 -24.08 -4.37
CA ALA A 190 2.72 -25.37 -4.19
C ALA A 190 1.83 -26.58 -4.52
N LEU A 191 0.50 -26.47 -4.35
CA LEU A 191 -0.45 -27.53 -4.70
C LEU A 191 -0.73 -27.61 -6.20
N PHE A 192 -0.72 -26.47 -6.91
CA PHE A 192 -1.00 -26.41 -8.35
C PHE A 192 0.25 -26.42 -9.23
N SER A 193 1.45 -26.39 -8.66
CA SER A 193 2.72 -26.46 -9.39
C SER A 193 3.23 -27.89 -9.62
N VAL A 194 2.33 -28.89 -9.66
CA VAL A 194 2.65 -30.31 -9.95
C VAL A 194 2.42 -30.61 -11.43
#